data_AF-A0A520IEE9-F1
#
_entry.id   AF-A0A520IEE9-F1
#
_cell.length_a   1.000
_cell.length_b   1.000
_cell.length_c   1.000
_cell.angle_alpha   90.00
_cell.angle_beta   90.00
_cell.angle_gamma   90.00
#
_symmetry.space_group_name_H-M   'P 1'
#
loop_
_entity.id
_entity.type
_entity.pdbx_description
1 polymer ?
#
loop_
_entity_poly.entity_id
_entity_poly.type
_entity_poly.pdbx_seq_one_letter_code
_entity_poly.pdbx_strand_id
1 'polypeptide(L)'
;MLTYISADYIYPVSGPPIAKGVLGVDEEGRIDAVLTAEEADLQAIKNIVRYAGLLVPGFINTHCHLELSNLKGKIPKHTGLPRFVQEVIKLRSSDEYEINLAMLEADKQMLDNGIVAVGDI
;
A
#
# COMPACT_ATOMS: atom_id res chain seq x y z
N MET A 1 0.37 24.00 7.27
CA MET A 1 -0.85 23.91 8.10
C MET A 1 -1.12 22.44 8.37
N LEU A 2 -1.53 22.05 9.58
CA LEU A 2 -1.81 20.65 9.89
C LEU A 2 -3.27 20.30 9.58
N THR A 3 -3.46 19.13 8.96
CA THR A 3 -4.76 18.49 8.81
C THR A 3 -4.86 17.38 9.85
N TYR A 4 -5.98 17.34 10.58
CA TYR A 4 -6.23 16.31 11.57
C TYR A 4 -7.28 15.33 11.09
N ILE A 5 -6.98 14.04 11.14
CA ILE A 5 -7.90 12.96 10.79
C ILE A 5 -8.05 11.99 11.95
N SER A 6 -9.20 11.32 12.04
CA SER A 6 -9.49 10.32 13.07
C SER A 6 -10.21 9.12 12.46
N ALA A 7 -10.07 7.97 13.12
CA ALA A 7 -10.74 6.71 12.76
C ALA A 7 -11.34 6.05 14.01
N ASP A 8 -12.03 4.92 13.87
CA ASP A 8 -12.48 4.16 15.03
C ASP A 8 -11.28 3.59 15.81
N TYR A 9 -10.26 3.14 15.08
CA TYR A 9 -8.94 2.82 15.62
C TYR A 9 -7.82 3.29 14.69
N ILE A 10 -6.74 3.77 15.28
CA ILE A 10 -5.46 3.98 14.59
C ILE A 10 -4.46 2.92 15.06
N TYR A 11 -3.82 2.22 14.13
CA TYR A 11 -2.77 1.25 14.40
C TYR A 11 -1.41 1.85 14.04
N PRO A 12 -0.65 2.41 14.99
CA PRO A 12 0.62 3.07 14.68
C PRO A 12 1.76 2.09 14.38
N VAL A 13 1.59 0.79 14.66
CA VAL A 13 2.59 -0.30 14.54
C VAL A 13 3.78 -0.18 15.51
N SER A 14 4.11 1.03 15.96
CA SER A 14 5.07 1.30 17.03
C SER A 14 4.53 1.06 18.44
N GLY A 15 3.22 0.81 18.59
CA GLY A 15 2.54 0.64 19.87
C GLY A 15 1.13 0.05 19.74
N PRO A 16 0.35 0.03 20.83
CA PRO A 16 -0.99 -0.52 20.84
C PRO A 16 -1.96 0.29 19.95
N PRO A 17 -3.05 -0.32 19.48
CA PRO A 17 -4.10 0.40 18.74
C PRO A 17 -4.75 1.49 19.61
N ILE A 18 -5.00 2.66 19.03
CA ILE A 18 -5.56 3.83 19.72
C ILE A 18 -7.03 3.98 19.32
N ALA A 19 -7.94 3.75 20.26
CA ALA A 19 -9.36 3.95 20.05
C ALA A 19 -9.67 5.45 19.87
N LYS A 20 -10.39 5.80 18.80
CA LYS A 20 -10.72 7.19 18.45
C LYS A 20 -9.48 8.10 18.38
N GLY A 21 -8.32 7.55 18.01
CA GLY A 21 -7.09 8.32 17.87
C GLY A 21 -7.20 9.44 16.82
N VAL A 22 -6.27 10.39 16.90
CA VAL A 22 -6.17 11.53 15.99
C VAL A 22 -4.76 11.57 15.39
N LEU A 23 -4.69 11.66 14.06
CA LEU A 23 -3.45 11.80 13.31
C LEU A 23 -3.33 13.23 12.77
N GLY A 24 -2.24 13.91 13.08
CA GLY A 24 -1.87 15.19 12.48
C GLY A 24 -0.95 14.96 11.29
N VAL A 25 -1.32 15.50 10.13
CA VAL A 25 -0.57 15.37 8.87
C VAL A 25 -0.28 16.76 8.32
N ASP A 26 0.95 17.00 7.87
CA ASP A 26 1.35 18.25 7.24
C ASP A 26 0.97 18.34 5.75
N GLU A 27 1.33 19.44 5.10
CA GLU A 27 1.05 19.68 3.68
C GLU A 27 1.86 18.78 2.73
N GLU A 28 2.97 18.19 3.22
CA GLU A 28 3.80 17.24 2.48
C GLU A 28 3.36 15.78 2.70
N GLY A 29 2.31 15.55 3.49
CA GLY A 29 1.81 14.22 3.82
C GLY A 29 2.59 13.51 4.93
N ARG A 30 3.48 14.21 5.66
CA ARG A 30 4.21 13.63 6.78
C ARG A 30 3.34 13.60 8.03
N ILE A 31 3.48 12.52 8.79
CA ILE A 31 2.85 12.38 10.09
C ILE A 31 3.61 13.25 11.09
N ASP A 32 2.96 14.30 11.58
CA ASP A 32 3.50 15.21 12.61
C ASP A 32 3.15 14.74 14.02
N ALA A 33 1.95 14.17 14.21
CA ALA A 33 1.48 13.71 15.52
C ALA A 33 0.54 12.50 15.42
N VAL A 34 0.65 11.59 16.39
CA VAL A 34 -0.33 10.52 16.65
C VAL A 34 -0.79 10.68 18.09
N LEU A 35 -2.07 10.97 18.28
CA LEU A 35 -2.64 11.35 19.57
C LEU A 35 -3.79 10.44 19.96
N THR A 36 -3.98 10.23 21.25
CA THR A 36 -5.24 9.75 21.82
C THR A 36 -6.33 10.80 21.71
N ALA A 37 -7.59 10.40 21.85
CA ALA A 37 -8.72 11.34 21.89
C ALA A 37 -8.56 12.36 23.02
N GLU A 38 -8.09 11.92 24.20
CA GLU A 38 -7.87 12.78 25.37
C GLU A 38 -6.78 13.82 25.11
N GLU A 39 -5.65 13.43 24.51
CA GLU A 39 -4.58 14.37 24.16
C GLU A 39 -5.01 15.40 23.12
N ALA A 40 -5.84 14.99 22.15
CA ALA A 40 -6.38 15.90 21.14
C ALA A 40 -7.36 16.92 21.77
N ASP A 41 -8.19 16.48 22.71
CA ASP A 41 -9.11 17.34 23.47
C ASP A 41 -8.33 18.34 24.36
N LEU A 42 -7.28 17.88 25.03
CA LEU A 42 -6.40 18.72 25.87
C LEU A 42 -5.69 19.81 25.05
N GLN A 43 -5.31 19.49 23.80
CA GLN A 43 -4.71 20.44 22.86
C GLN A 43 -5.75 21.33 22.15
N ALA A 44 -7.04 21.16 22.46
CA ALA A 44 -8.15 21.86 21.82
C ALA A 44 -8.11 21.78 20.29
N ILE A 45 -7.72 20.62 19.75
CA ILE A 45 -7.68 20.38 18.31
C ILE A 45 -9.11 20.39 17.75
N LYS A 46 -9.33 21.20 16.72
CA LYS A 46 -10.64 21.36 16.08
C LYS A 46 -10.58 20.90 14.62
N ASN A 47 -11.75 20.75 14.01
CA ASN A 47 -11.91 20.40 12.58
C ASN A 47 -11.28 19.04 12.21
N ILE A 48 -11.36 18.07 13.11
CA ILE A 48 -10.88 16.71 12.87
C ILE A 48 -11.82 16.01 11.87
N VAL A 49 -11.28 15.53 10.75
CA VAL A 49 -12.03 14.76 9.76
C VAL A 49 -12.13 13.31 10.23
N ARG A 50 -13.34 12.80 10.42
CA ARG A 50 -13.57 11.43 10.90
C ARG A 50 -13.86 10.46 9.76
N TYR A 51 -13.14 9.35 9.75
CA TYR A 51 -13.38 8.19 8.90
C TYR A 51 -13.91 7.01 9.74
N ALA A 52 -14.77 6.19 9.14
CA ALA A 52 -15.22 4.94 9.77
C ALA A 52 -14.22 3.81 9.44
N GLY A 53 -13.94 2.93 10.41
CA GLY A 53 -13.03 1.81 10.25
C GLY A 53 -11.66 2.00 10.92
N LEU A 54 -10.68 1.26 10.40
CA LEU A 54 -9.33 1.20 10.96
C LEU A 54 -8.37 1.97 10.07
N LEU A 55 -7.56 2.85 10.65
CA LEU A 55 -6.44 3.50 9.98
C LEU A 55 -5.16 2.72 10.29
N VAL A 56 -4.53 2.19 9.25
CA VAL A 56 -3.29 1.43 9.32
C VAL A 56 -2.25 2.05 8.37
N PRO A 57 -0.94 1.83 8.57
CA PRO A 57 0.06 2.22 7.57
C PRO A 57 -0.21 1.48 6.26
N GLY A 58 0.07 2.17 5.14
CA GLY A 58 0.06 1.52 3.83
C GLY A 58 1.04 0.36 3.80
N PHE A 59 0.72 -0.69 3.06
CA PHE A 59 1.54 -1.88 2.96
C PHE A 59 2.73 -1.64 2.04
N ILE A 60 3.83 -2.35 2.33
CA ILE A 60 5.04 -2.34 1.50
C ILE A 60 5.20 -3.72 0.89
N ASN A 61 5.23 -3.80 -0.44
CA ASN A 61 5.59 -5.00 -1.16
C ASN A 61 7.10 -5.00 -1.41
N THR A 62 7.86 -5.75 -0.62
CA THR A 62 9.33 -5.66 -0.63
C THR A 62 10.01 -6.33 -1.83
N HIS A 63 9.26 -7.10 -2.65
CA HIS A 63 9.81 -7.79 -3.80
C HIS A 63 8.73 -8.02 -4.87
N CYS A 64 8.94 -7.45 -6.05
CA CYS A 64 8.10 -7.61 -7.21
C CYS A 64 8.94 -7.74 -8.48
N HIS A 65 8.32 -8.34 -9.51
CA HIS A 65 8.79 -8.34 -10.88
C HIS A 65 7.63 -7.84 -11.73
N LEU A 66 7.45 -6.52 -11.80
CA LEU A 66 6.34 -5.91 -12.52
C LEU A 66 6.36 -6.29 -14.00
N GLU A 67 7.55 -6.47 -14.59
CA GLU A 67 7.72 -6.85 -15.98
C GLU A 67 7.10 -8.21 -16.32
N LEU A 68 6.94 -9.10 -15.32
CA LEU A 68 6.29 -10.40 -15.47
C LEU A 68 4.76 -10.34 -15.34
N SER A 69 4.18 -9.17 -15.07
CA SER A 69 2.72 -8.99 -14.92
C SER A 69 1.95 -9.41 -16.17
N ASN A 70 2.54 -9.25 -17.36
CA ASN A 70 1.95 -9.68 -18.62
C ASN A 70 1.84 -11.23 -18.75
N LEU A 71 2.50 -12.00 -17.87
CA LEU A 71 2.46 -13.46 -17.84
C LEU A 71 1.37 -14.01 -16.92
N LYS A 72 0.62 -13.15 -16.23
CA LYS A 72 -0.48 -13.55 -15.33
C LYS A 72 -1.44 -14.50 -16.04
N GLY A 73 -1.51 -15.74 -15.54
CA GLY A 73 -2.36 -16.80 -16.08
C GLY A 73 -1.86 -17.52 -17.34
N LYS A 74 -0.70 -17.14 -17.91
CA LYS A 74 -0.15 -17.75 -19.13
C LYS A 74 0.67 -19.01 -18.86
N ILE A 75 1.28 -19.13 -17.68
CA ILE A 75 2.08 -20.30 -17.28
C ILE A 75 1.21 -21.28 -16.47
N PRO A 76 1.12 -22.57 -16.86
CA PRO A 76 0.38 -23.57 -16.09
C PRO A 76 0.90 -23.70 -14.66
N LYS A 77 -0.02 -23.84 -13.71
CA LYS A 77 0.31 -24.06 -12.30
C LYS A 77 0.81 -25.50 -12.08
N HIS A 78 1.47 -25.74 -10.94
CA HIS A 78 1.92 -27.07 -10.50
C HIS A 78 2.93 -27.77 -11.44
N THR A 79 3.72 -26.99 -12.19
CA THR A 79 4.77 -27.51 -13.09
C THR A 79 6.14 -27.69 -12.43
N GLY A 80 6.31 -27.19 -11.21
CA GLY A 80 7.61 -27.10 -10.52
C GLY A 80 8.48 -25.92 -11.00
N LEU A 81 9.44 -25.53 -10.16
CA LEU A 81 10.29 -24.34 -10.39
C LEU A 81 11.11 -24.42 -11.69
N PRO A 82 11.81 -25.53 -12.03
CA PRO A 82 12.62 -25.57 -13.25
C PRO A 82 11.81 -25.31 -14.52
N ARG A 83 10.62 -25.90 -14.62
CA ARG A 83 9.73 -25.69 -15.75
C ARG A 83 9.16 -24.27 -15.75
N PHE A 84 8.80 -23.73 -14.59
CA PHE A 84 8.35 -22.34 -14.49
C PHE A 84 9.39 -21.36 -15.05
N VAL A 85 10.66 -21.48 -14.63
CA VAL A 85 11.74 -20.60 -15.13
C VAL A 85 11.94 -20.73 -16.63
N GLN A 86 11.89 -21.96 -17.18
CA GLN A 86 11.97 -22.17 -18.62
C GLN A 86 10.83 -21.49 -19.38
N GLU A 87 9.60 -21.56 -18.88
CA GLU A 87 8.45 -20.90 -19.50
C GLU A 87 8.55 -19.37 -19.40
N VAL A 88 9.03 -18.82 -18.29
CA VAL A 88 9.30 -17.37 -18.17
C VAL A 88 10.30 -16.91 -19.22
N ILE A 89 11.41 -17.64 -19.40
CA ILE A 89 12.44 -17.31 -20.41
C ILE A 89 11.84 -17.36 -21.83
N LYS A 90 11.01 -18.36 -22.14
CA LYS A 90 10.36 -18.50 -23.45
C LYS A 90 9.34 -17.40 -23.75
N LEU A 91 8.57 -16.97 -22.74
CA LEU A 91 7.49 -16.00 -22.90
C LEU A 91 7.96 -14.54 -22.75
N ARG A 92 9.20 -14.34 -22.30
CA ARG A 92 9.81 -13.01 -22.11
C ARG A 92 9.89 -12.19 -23.41
N SER A 93 9.83 -12.84 -24.58
CA SER A 93 9.78 -12.18 -25.89
C SER A 93 8.35 -11.73 -26.24
N SER A 94 7.85 -10.73 -25.52
CA SER A 94 6.55 -10.09 -25.78
C SER A 94 6.73 -8.68 -26.32
N ASP A 95 5.67 -8.13 -26.92
CA ASP A 95 5.59 -6.72 -27.31
C ASP A 95 5.79 -5.83 -26.07
N GLU A 96 6.69 -4.85 -26.20
CA GLU A 96 7.04 -3.90 -25.14
C GLU A 96 5.81 -3.07 -24.72
N TYR A 97 4.89 -2.80 -25.64
CA TYR A 97 3.64 -2.11 -25.34
C TYR A 97 2.75 -2.91 -24.37
N GLU A 98 2.59 -4.22 -24.62
CA GLU A 98 1.79 -5.12 -23.79
C GLU A 98 2.39 -5.31 -22.40
N ILE A 99 3.73 -5.36 -22.31
CA ILE A 99 4.43 -5.42 -21.02
C ILE A 99 4.15 -4.16 -20.21
N ASN A 100 4.36 -2.97 -20.79
CA ASN A 100 4.14 -1.70 -20.10
C ASN A 100 2.69 -1.53 -19.65
N LEU A 101 1.72 -1.91 -20.48
CA LEU A 101 0.31 -1.83 -20.10
C LEU A 101 -0.02 -2.77 -18.93
N ALA A 102 0.51 -3.99 -18.94
CA ALA A 102 0.31 -4.93 -17.84
C ALA A 102 1.00 -4.48 -16.54
N MET A 103 2.16 -3.82 -16.62
CA MET A 103 2.85 -3.23 -15.47
C MET A 103 2.01 -2.12 -14.83
N LEU A 104 1.46 -1.21 -15.63
CA LEU A 104 0.62 -0.12 -15.15
C LEU A 104 -0.65 -0.63 -14.45
N GLU A 105 -1.29 -1.67 -15.01
CA GLU A 105 -2.47 -2.28 -14.41
C GLU A 105 -2.11 -3.01 -13.09
N ALA A 106 -0.96 -3.68 -13.03
CA ALA A 106 -0.50 -4.35 -11.82
C ALA A 106 -0.14 -3.35 -10.71
N ASP A 107 0.51 -2.24 -11.05
CA ASP A 107 0.81 -1.15 -10.11
C ASP A 107 -0.47 -0.53 -9.54
N LYS A 108 -1.43 -0.21 -10.41
CA LYS A 108 -2.76 0.26 -9.98
C LYS A 108 -3.44 -0.74 -9.05
N GLN A 109 -3.40 -2.03 -9.39
CA GLN A 109 -3.96 -3.08 -8.56
C GLN A 109 -3.28 -3.15 -7.18
N MET A 110 -1.96 -2.95 -7.09
CA MET A 110 -1.26 -2.87 -5.81
C MET A 110 -1.78 -1.69 -4.97
N LEU A 111 -1.89 -0.51 -5.56
CA LEU A 111 -2.39 0.69 -4.89
C LEU A 111 -3.83 0.51 -4.38
N ASP A 112 -4.72 -0.02 -5.22
CA ASP A 112 -6.13 -0.26 -4.87
C ASP A 112 -6.28 -1.29 -3.72
N ASN A 113 -5.25 -2.13 -3.50
CA ASN A 113 -5.19 -3.09 -2.38
C ASN A 113 -4.38 -2.57 -1.18
N GLY A 114 -4.04 -1.27 -1.16
CA GLY A 114 -3.38 -0.62 -0.03
C GLY A 114 -1.87 -0.77 0.02
N ILE A 115 -1.22 -1.25 -1.04
CA ILE A 115 0.24 -1.25 -1.17
C ILE A 115 0.66 0.13 -1.68
N VAL A 116 1.47 0.86 -0.90
CA VAL A 116 1.86 2.24 -1.19
C VAL A 116 3.33 2.37 -1.60
N ALA A 117 4.10 1.29 -1.50
CA ALA A 117 5.48 1.22 -1.95
C ALA A 117 5.83 -0.21 -2.37
N VAL A 118 6.65 -0.33 -3.41
CA VAL A 118 7.10 -1.62 -3.94
C VAL A 118 8.61 -1.61 -4.23
N GLY A 119 9.28 -2.73 -3.91
CA GLY A 119 10.64 -3.03 -4.38
C GLY A 119 10.58 -3.88 -5.64
N ASP A 120 10.65 -3.24 -6.81
CA ASP A 120 10.67 -3.90 -8.11
C ASP A 120 12.12 -4.25 -8.53
N ILE A 121 12.34 -5.43 -9.14
CA ILE A 121 13.69 -6.00 -9.43
C ILE A 121 13.83 -6.47 -10.88
#